data_AF-A0A7C4VUH6-F1
#
_entry.id   AF-A0A7C4VUH6-F1
#
_cell.length_a   1.000
_cell.length_b   1.000
_cell.length_c   1.000
_cell.angle_alpha   90.00
_cell.angle_beta   90.00
_cell.angle_gamma   90.00
#
_symmetry.space_group_name_H-M   'P 1'
#
loop_
_entity.id
_entity.type
_entity.pdbx_description
1 polymer ?
#
loop_
_entity_poly.entity_id
_entity_poly.type
_entity_poly.pdbx_seq_one_letter_code
_entity_poly.pdbx_strand_id
1 'polypeptide(L)'
;MAEKVLFLEPSSALSLFIAQKIQSGPLVNMIYKLALLYDRIEATFYDSALIETVYHSVPPYAKVDSFDLLNTMNKVPEPNGEIIADLHRAYDEPEDAEGGEYAYYGIYTTLMKASETKGHFYTQPSFREGFLAFCKKHKPDYLDLMKQSFLCFDILKLIFDEQLSSFSPELTLNQIKEFTPLKIDFQNGIFNLSSELSGSYRLSEEQKNYIRKKLAHEEQELLEFLKPENLNKFDISKVEVAAEITSMAMPFPLPLGVLISFAQEIREIREFNKKGLNFILSIYVLKKLANAPAILEVPKCKICSLSRGEIEVMSDEECDKIILSHEFCERHIIAYLNIRKIYGLWGKDLLLMMKKMDQLR
;
A
#
# COMPACT_ATOMS: atom_id res chain seq x y z
N MET A 1 -14.19 8.80 -14.16
CA MET A 1 -12.72 8.74 -14.33
C MET A 1 -12.34 7.29 -14.56
N ALA A 2 -11.28 7.02 -15.33
CA ALA A 2 -10.75 5.65 -15.47
C ALA A 2 -10.11 5.21 -14.15
N GLU A 3 -10.46 4.01 -13.70
CA GLU A 3 -9.91 3.36 -12.51
C GLU A 3 -8.38 3.20 -12.63
N LYS A 4 -7.64 3.54 -11.58
CA LYS A 4 -6.17 3.38 -11.56
C LYS A 4 -5.82 1.99 -11.07
N VAL A 5 -5.33 1.14 -11.97
CA VAL A 5 -4.98 -0.25 -11.68
C VAL A 5 -3.47 -0.42 -11.57
N LEU A 6 -3.04 -1.12 -10.51
CA LEU A 6 -1.69 -1.60 -10.33
C LEU A 6 -1.63 -3.10 -10.56
N PHE A 7 -0.65 -3.54 -11.33
CA PHE A 7 -0.33 -4.94 -11.54
C PHE A 7 0.95 -5.28 -10.78
N LEU A 8 0.87 -6.22 -9.85
CA LEU A 8 2.01 -6.73 -9.13
C LEU A 8 2.63 -7.88 -9.92
N GLU A 9 3.93 -7.78 -10.10
CA GLU A 9 4.77 -8.92 -10.44
C GLU A 9 4.59 -10.02 -9.37
N PRO A 10 4.54 -11.32 -9.74
CA PRO A 10 4.06 -12.34 -8.79
C PRO A 10 4.95 -12.56 -7.55
N SER A 11 6.28 -12.50 -7.66
CA SER A 11 7.20 -12.60 -6.51
C SER A 11 7.06 -11.38 -5.60
N SER A 12 6.90 -10.20 -6.19
CA SER A 12 6.54 -8.97 -5.47
C SER A 12 5.21 -9.10 -4.74
N ALA A 13 4.21 -9.67 -5.39
CA ALA A 13 2.89 -9.89 -4.82
C ALA A 13 2.98 -10.83 -3.62
N LEU A 14 3.59 -12.01 -3.78
CA LEU A 14 3.81 -12.98 -2.71
C LEU A 14 4.47 -12.33 -1.49
N SER A 15 5.55 -11.58 -1.71
CA SER A 15 6.28 -10.91 -0.63
C SER A 15 5.44 -9.84 0.09
N LEU A 16 4.68 -9.03 -0.66
CA LEU A 16 3.81 -8.01 -0.07
C LEU A 16 2.70 -8.67 0.76
N PHE A 17 2.04 -9.70 0.26
CA PHE A 17 0.96 -10.37 0.99
C PHE A 17 1.46 -11.18 2.20
N ILE A 18 2.65 -11.79 2.12
CA ILE A 18 3.31 -12.37 3.29
C ILE A 18 3.61 -11.28 4.32
N ALA A 19 4.21 -10.15 3.90
CA ALA A 19 4.52 -9.03 4.79
C ALA A 19 3.28 -8.52 5.52
N GLN A 20 2.15 -8.38 4.81
CA GLN A 20 0.86 -8.00 5.38
C GLN A 20 0.40 -8.97 6.47
N LYS A 21 0.53 -10.28 6.24
CA LYS A 21 0.12 -11.33 7.18
C LYS A 21 0.94 -11.30 8.47
N ILE A 22 2.23 -10.96 8.38
CA ILE A 22 3.12 -10.87 9.54
C ILE A 22 3.12 -9.49 10.20
N GLN A 23 2.35 -8.52 9.68
CA GLN A 23 2.20 -7.14 10.17
C GLN A 23 3.51 -6.46 10.57
N SER A 24 4.62 -6.80 9.91
CA SER A 24 5.94 -6.33 10.32
C SER A 24 6.84 -6.07 9.12
N GLY A 25 7.57 -4.96 9.22
CA GLY A 25 8.65 -4.59 8.33
C GLY A 25 8.30 -3.58 7.23
N PRO A 26 9.31 -3.13 6.46
CA PRO A 26 9.19 -2.04 5.47
C PRO A 26 8.22 -2.33 4.31
N LEU A 27 7.94 -3.61 4.04
CA LEU A 27 7.08 -4.05 2.92
C LEU A 27 5.58 -3.82 3.20
N VAL A 28 5.14 -3.88 4.46
CA VAL A 28 3.74 -3.57 4.84
C VAL A 28 3.43 -2.12 4.50
N ASN A 29 4.34 -1.20 4.85
CA ASN A 29 4.20 0.22 4.55
C ASN A 29 4.03 0.47 3.04
N MET A 30 4.65 -0.35 2.20
CA MET A 30 4.51 -0.23 0.75
C MET A 30 3.07 -0.52 0.29
N ILE A 31 2.39 -1.53 0.83
CA ILE A 31 1.01 -1.86 0.41
C ILE A 31 0.06 -0.69 0.68
N TYR A 32 0.18 -0.04 1.84
CA TYR A 32 -0.65 1.12 2.16
C TYR A 32 -0.36 2.32 1.25
N LYS A 33 0.92 2.58 0.94
CA LYS A 33 1.33 3.59 -0.04
C LYS A 33 0.73 3.29 -1.42
N LEU A 34 0.76 2.03 -1.86
CA LEU A 34 0.18 1.59 -3.12
C LEU A 34 -1.35 1.71 -3.13
N ALA A 35 -2.04 1.37 -2.03
CA ALA A 35 -3.49 1.50 -1.91
C ALA A 35 -3.97 2.97 -1.93
N LEU A 36 -3.12 3.92 -1.52
CA LEU A 36 -3.39 5.35 -1.69
C LEU A 36 -3.23 5.80 -3.14
N LEU A 37 -2.29 5.21 -3.88
CA LEU A 37 -2.00 5.56 -5.28
C LEU A 37 -2.91 4.85 -6.30
N TYR A 38 -3.43 3.66 -5.98
CA TYR A 38 -4.21 2.84 -6.92
C TYR A 38 -5.58 2.47 -6.35
N ASP A 39 -6.58 2.37 -7.24
CA ASP A 39 -7.96 1.99 -6.88
C ASP A 39 -8.12 0.49 -6.84
N ARG A 40 -7.32 -0.21 -7.65
CA ARG A 40 -7.29 -1.67 -7.71
C ARG A 40 -5.85 -2.14 -7.82
N ILE A 41 -5.53 -3.19 -7.06
CA ILE A 41 -4.27 -3.91 -7.15
C ILE A 41 -4.61 -5.33 -7.63
N GLU A 42 -3.98 -5.75 -8.72
CA GLU A 42 -4.12 -7.06 -9.35
C GLU A 42 -2.76 -7.76 -9.36
N ALA A 43 -2.77 -9.10 -9.34
CA ALA A 43 -1.56 -9.90 -9.42
C ALA A 43 -1.88 -11.22 -10.12
N THR A 44 -0.94 -11.74 -10.91
CA THR A 44 -1.00 -13.12 -11.39
C THR A 44 -0.14 -13.99 -10.47
N PHE A 45 -0.50 -15.26 -10.31
CA PHE A 45 0.29 -16.22 -9.52
C PHE A 45 0.66 -17.43 -10.34
N TYR A 46 1.82 -17.97 -10.01
CA TYR A 46 2.39 -19.15 -10.64
C TYR A 46 1.78 -20.46 -10.12
N ASP A 47 1.13 -20.44 -8.94
CA ASP A 47 0.60 -21.63 -8.29
C ASP A 47 -0.72 -21.35 -7.56
N SER A 48 -1.78 -22.07 -7.93
CA SER A 48 -3.11 -22.01 -7.31
C SER A 48 -3.14 -22.53 -5.87
N ALA A 49 -2.23 -23.43 -5.47
CA ALA A 49 -2.15 -23.93 -4.09
C ALA A 49 -1.58 -22.88 -3.12
N LEU A 50 -0.65 -22.05 -3.60
CA LEU A 50 -0.14 -20.88 -2.89
C LEU A 50 -1.22 -19.80 -2.73
N ILE A 51 -2.14 -19.68 -3.70
CA ILE A 51 -3.31 -18.80 -3.60
C ILE A 51 -4.16 -19.22 -2.39
N GLU A 52 -4.60 -20.47 -2.30
CA GLU A 52 -5.50 -20.89 -1.21
C GLU A 52 -4.89 -20.73 0.21
N THR A 53 -3.59 -21.03 0.35
CA THR A 53 -2.92 -21.10 1.66
C THR A 53 -2.52 -19.71 2.20
N VAL A 54 -2.23 -18.75 1.31
CA VAL A 54 -1.80 -17.40 1.67
C VAL A 54 -2.97 -16.41 1.65
N TYR A 55 -3.96 -16.56 0.76
CA TYR A 55 -4.95 -15.50 0.49
C TYR A 55 -6.27 -15.56 1.24
N HIS A 56 -6.80 -16.73 1.57
CA HIS A 56 -8.11 -16.79 2.25
C HIS A 56 -8.09 -16.15 3.66
N SER A 57 -6.92 -15.69 4.11
CA SER A 57 -6.69 -15.03 5.40
C SER A 57 -6.29 -13.55 5.31
N VAL A 58 -6.15 -12.95 4.11
CA VAL A 58 -5.65 -11.57 3.94
C VAL A 58 -6.81 -10.61 3.60
N PRO A 59 -7.04 -9.52 4.37
CA PRO A 59 -8.13 -8.57 4.11
C PRO A 59 -8.04 -7.93 2.71
N PRO A 60 -9.17 -7.62 2.06
CA PRO A 60 -9.20 -7.24 0.66
C PRO A 60 -8.84 -5.76 0.51
N TYR A 61 -7.57 -5.46 0.23
CA TYR A 61 -7.18 -4.18 -0.39
C TYR A 61 -6.93 -4.31 -1.90
N ALA A 62 -6.99 -5.54 -2.41
CA ALA A 62 -6.67 -5.93 -3.77
C ALA A 62 -7.71 -6.94 -4.25
N LYS A 63 -8.30 -6.70 -5.43
CA LYS A 63 -9.07 -7.73 -6.12
C LYS A 63 -8.04 -8.60 -6.84
N VAL A 64 -7.74 -9.75 -6.28
CA VAL A 64 -6.90 -10.74 -6.95
C VAL A 64 -7.78 -11.49 -7.93
N ASP A 65 -7.83 -10.99 -9.16
CA ASP A 65 -8.42 -11.74 -10.25
C ASP A 65 -7.40 -12.80 -10.69
N SER A 66 -7.68 -14.07 -10.37
CA SER A 66 -7.05 -15.17 -11.06
C SER A 66 -7.53 -15.12 -12.50
N PHE A 67 -6.74 -14.50 -13.36
CA PHE A 67 -7.01 -14.65 -14.76
C PHE A 67 -6.74 -16.09 -15.16
N ASP A 68 -7.57 -16.60 -16.05
CA ASP A 68 -7.37 -17.90 -16.67
C ASP A 68 -6.03 -17.90 -17.43
N LEU A 69 -4.99 -18.32 -16.70
CA LEU A 69 -3.60 -18.32 -17.14
C LEU A 69 -3.50 -19.20 -18.39
N LEU A 70 -4.26 -20.31 -18.44
CA LEU A 70 -4.31 -21.21 -19.59
C LEU A 70 -4.83 -20.50 -20.85
N ASN A 71 -5.89 -19.71 -20.73
CA ASN A 71 -6.42 -18.93 -21.86
C ASN A 71 -5.49 -17.79 -22.31
N THR A 72 -4.61 -17.32 -21.41
CA THR A 72 -3.68 -16.22 -21.71
C THR A 72 -2.32 -16.74 -22.19
N MET A 73 -1.86 -17.90 -21.71
CA MET A 73 -0.64 -18.59 -22.13
C MET A 73 -0.62 -18.86 -23.63
N ASN A 74 -1.77 -19.19 -24.22
CA ASN A 74 -1.90 -19.38 -25.67
C ASN A 74 -1.58 -18.12 -26.49
N LYS A 75 -1.57 -16.93 -25.87
CA LYS A 75 -1.20 -15.65 -26.49
C LYS A 75 0.26 -15.25 -26.20
N VAL A 76 0.95 -15.97 -25.32
CA VAL A 76 2.32 -15.69 -24.91
C VAL A 76 3.26 -16.59 -25.72
N PRO A 77 4.30 -16.04 -26.38
CA PRO A 77 5.30 -16.86 -27.06
C PRO A 77 6.04 -17.74 -26.06
N GLU A 78 6.22 -19.03 -26.40
CA GLU A 78 6.98 -19.97 -25.57
C GLU A 78 8.40 -19.42 -25.30
N PRO A 79 8.86 -19.45 -24.03
CA PRO A 79 10.22 -19.04 -23.72
C PRO A 79 11.21 -20.09 -24.23
N ASN A 80 12.39 -19.62 -24.66
CA ASN A 80 13.53 -20.50 -24.87
C ASN A 80 14.43 -20.50 -23.61
N GLY A 81 15.39 -21.43 -23.55
CA GLY A 81 16.30 -21.55 -22.40
C GLY A 81 17.09 -20.27 -22.09
N GLU A 82 17.40 -19.44 -23.09
CA GLU A 82 18.09 -18.16 -22.89
C GLU A 82 17.20 -17.15 -22.16
N ILE A 83 15.93 -17.04 -22.54
CA ILE A 83 14.95 -16.18 -21.88
C ILE A 83 14.78 -16.59 -20.41
N ILE A 84 14.69 -17.90 -20.14
CA ILE A 84 14.57 -18.41 -18.77
C ILE A 84 15.82 -18.10 -17.95
N ALA A 85 17.02 -18.34 -18.49
CA ALA A 85 18.27 -18.03 -17.80
C ALA A 85 18.41 -16.52 -17.52
N ASP A 86 18.03 -15.66 -18.47
CA ASP A 86 17.99 -14.21 -18.26
C ASP A 86 16.97 -13.79 -17.20
N LEU A 87 15.85 -14.50 -17.12
CA LEU A 87 14.83 -14.25 -16.11
C LEU A 87 15.34 -14.63 -14.72
N HIS A 88 15.93 -15.82 -14.54
CA HIS A 88 16.55 -16.20 -13.26
C HIS A 88 17.60 -15.18 -12.82
N ARG A 89 18.46 -14.72 -13.75
CA ARG A 89 19.43 -13.65 -13.48
C ARG A 89 18.79 -12.33 -13.08
N ALA A 90 17.61 -11.99 -13.63
CA ALA A 90 16.91 -10.76 -13.27
C ALA A 90 16.39 -10.75 -11.82
N TYR A 91 16.15 -11.94 -11.25
CA TYR A 91 15.61 -12.14 -9.91
C TYR A 91 16.63 -12.73 -8.92
N ASP A 92 17.91 -12.82 -9.32
CA ASP A 92 18.98 -13.45 -8.53
C ASP A 92 18.67 -14.91 -8.14
N GLU A 93 17.99 -15.65 -9.02
CA GLU A 93 17.64 -17.07 -8.85
C GLU A 93 18.71 -17.99 -9.49
N PRO A 94 18.91 -19.22 -8.95
CA PRO A 94 19.76 -20.22 -9.58
C PRO A 94 19.33 -20.53 -11.03
N GLU A 95 20.28 -20.76 -11.93
CA GLU A 95 19.96 -21.07 -13.34
C GLU A 95 19.14 -22.35 -13.50
N ASP A 96 19.27 -23.28 -12.56
CA ASP A 96 18.56 -24.57 -12.49
C ASP A 96 17.29 -24.52 -11.61
N ALA A 97 16.86 -23.33 -11.17
CA ALA A 97 15.62 -23.20 -10.41
C ALA A 97 14.42 -23.73 -11.22
N GLU A 98 13.64 -24.60 -10.59
CA GLU A 98 12.38 -25.07 -11.18
C GLU A 98 11.37 -23.92 -11.25
N GLY A 99 10.57 -23.87 -12.32
CA GLY A 99 9.45 -22.93 -12.42
C GLY A 99 9.71 -21.68 -13.25
N GLY A 100 10.89 -21.51 -13.84
CA GLY A 100 11.21 -20.36 -14.70
C GLY A 100 10.23 -20.13 -15.87
N GLU A 101 9.70 -21.20 -16.46
CA GLU A 101 8.67 -21.09 -17.51
C GLU A 101 7.38 -20.46 -16.98
N TYR A 102 6.88 -20.93 -15.83
CA TYR A 102 5.73 -20.33 -15.16
C TYR A 102 6.02 -18.88 -14.77
N ALA A 103 7.23 -18.61 -14.27
CA ALA A 103 7.72 -17.27 -13.94
C ALA A 103 7.57 -16.31 -15.12
N TYR A 104 8.04 -16.76 -16.29
CA TYR A 104 7.94 -16.05 -17.55
C TYR A 104 6.49 -15.80 -17.96
N TYR A 105 5.62 -16.82 -17.93
CA TYR A 105 4.22 -16.67 -18.33
C TYR A 105 3.45 -15.70 -17.45
N GLY A 106 3.65 -15.74 -16.13
CA GLY A 106 3.00 -14.80 -15.21
C GLY A 106 3.50 -13.37 -15.43
N ILE A 107 4.81 -13.15 -15.55
CA ILE A 107 5.38 -11.81 -15.83
C ILE A 107 4.85 -11.27 -17.15
N TYR A 108 4.91 -12.05 -18.23
CA TYR A 108 4.46 -11.61 -19.54
C TYR A 108 2.98 -11.26 -19.52
N THR A 109 2.15 -12.10 -18.90
CA THR A 109 0.70 -11.86 -18.78
C THR A 109 0.41 -10.58 -18.00
N THR A 110 1.12 -10.35 -16.90
CA THR A 110 0.99 -9.14 -16.07
C THR A 110 1.38 -7.89 -16.84
N LEU A 111 2.49 -7.93 -17.59
CA LEU A 111 2.94 -6.82 -18.44
C LEU A 111 1.94 -6.51 -19.56
N MET A 112 1.46 -7.54 -20.24
CA MET A 112 0.47 -7.41 -21.31
C MET A 112 -0.81 -6.74 -20.80
N LYS A 113 -1.32 -7.17 -19.64
CA LYS A 113 -2.54 -6.58 -19.04
C LYS A 113 -2.34 -5.16 -18.54
N ALA A 114 -1.20 -4.89 -17.90
CA ALA A 114 -0.85 -3.53 -17.52
C ALA A 114 -0.83 -2.60 -18.75
N SER A 115 -0.29 -3.07 -19.88
CA SER A 115 -0.31 -2.34 -21.14
C SER A 115 -1.73 -2.16 -21.72
N GLU A 116 -2.52 -3.23 -21.83
CA GLU A 116 -3.89 -3.21 -22.38
C GLU A 116 -4.83 -2.28 -21.59
N THR A 117 -4.71 -2.29 -20.26
CA THR A 117 -5.55 -1.49 -19.36
C THR A 117 -5.01 -0.09 -19.08
N LYS A 118 -3.82 0.24 -19.61
CA LYS A 118 -3.06 1.45 -19.23
C LYS A 118 -2.84 1.55 -17.72
N GLY A 119 -2.66 0.40 -17.08
CA GLY A 119 -2.28 0.27 -15.68
C GLY A 119 -0.80 0.52 -15.46
N HIS A 120 -0.34 0.29 -14.23
CA HIS A 120 1.07 0.36 -13.87
C HIS A 120 1.56 -1.00 -13.41
N PHE A 121 2.87 -1.21 -13.43
CA PHE A 121 3.50 -2.49 -13.07
C PHE A 121 4.48 -2.28 -11.91
N TYR A 122 4.30 -3.04 -10.83
CA TYR A 122 5.21 -3.02 -9.69
C TYR A 122 6.13 -4.25 -9.71
N THR A 123 7.42 -3.99 -9.60
CA THR A 123 8.44 -4.96 -9.20
C THR A 123 9.15 -4.43 -7.96
N GLN A 124 9.65 -5.33 -7.11
CA GLN A 124 10.41 -4.92 -5.94
C GLN A 124 11.65 -4.08 -6.32
N PRO A 125 11.99 -3.08 -5.50
CA PRO A 125 13.16 -2.23 -5.77
C PRO A 125 14.48 -2.99 -5.95
N SER A 126 14.66 -4.14 -5.29
CA SER A 126 15.84 -5.01 -5.41
C SER A 126 16.00 -5.58 -6.81
N PHE A 127 14.91 -6.00 -7.46
CA PHE A 127 14.94 -6.67 -8.76
C PHE A 127 14.87 -5.70 -9.94
N ARG A 128 14.68 -4.41 -9.70
CA ARG A 128 14.40 -3.41 -10.74
C ARG A 128 15.45 -3.32 -11.84
N GLU A 129 16.75 -3.38 -11.50
CA GLU A 129 17.81 -3.30 -12.53
C GLU A 129 17.89 -4.56 -13.37
N GLY A 130 17.84 -5.73 -12.73
CA GLY A 130 17.79 -7.02 -13.42
C GLY A 130 16.58 -7.11 -14.34
N PHE A 131 15.42 -6.72 -13.83
CA PHE A 131 14.16 -6.70 -14.59
C PHE A 131 14.21 -5.72 -15.78
N LEU A 132 14.80 -4.54 -15.61
CA LEU A 132 15.01 -3.61 -16.73
C LEU A 132 15.93 -4.17 -17.80
N ALA A 133 17.02 -4.84 -17.42
CA ALA A 133 17.91 -5.50 -18.37
C ALA A 133 17.17 -6.60 -19.14
N PHE A 134 16.37 -7.42 -18.44
CA PHE A 134 15.50 -8.42 -19.04
C PHE A 134 14.51 -7.80 -20.05
N CYS A 135 13.76 -6.77 -19.66
CA CYS A 135 12.82 -6.10 -20.55
C CYS A 135 13.51 -5.46 -21.75
N LYS A 136 14.68 -4.83 -21.58
CA LYS A 136 15.43 -4.23 -22.70
C LYS A 136 15.83 -5.27 -23.75
N LYS A 137 16.19 -6.48 -23.31
CA LYS A 137 16.62 -7.55 -24.20
C LYS A 137 15.43 -8.26 -24.86
N HIS A 138 14.41 -8.61 -24.09
CA HIS A 138 13.38 -9.55 -24.53
C HIS A 138 12.02 -8.93 -24.77
N LYS A 139 11.72 -7.77 -24.16
CA LYS A 139 10.40 -7.14 -24.17
C LYS A 139 10.48 -5.60 -24.23
N PRO A 140 11.13 -5.03 -25.25
CA PRO A 140 11.39 -3.58 -25.32
C PRO A 140 10.10 -2.74 -25.38
N ASP A 141 9.00 -3.30 -25.89
CA ASP A 141 7.71 -2.61 -26.01
C ASP A 141 7.12 -2.20 -24.66
N TYR A 142 7.50 -2.86 -23.55
CA TYR A 142 7.02 -2.52 -22.21
C TYR A 142 7.92 -1.51 -21.48
N LEU A 143 8.99 -1.01 -22.11
CA LEU A 143 9.92 -0.09 -21.46
C LEU A 143 9.28 1.24 -21.06
N ASP A 144 8.37 1.79 -21.85
CA ASP A 144 7.68 3.03 -21.50
C ASP A 144 6.72 2.83 -20.31
N LEU A 145 6.02 1.69 -20.27
CA LEU A 145 5.21 1.27 -19.14
C LEU A 145 6.06 1.14 -17.87
N MET A 146 7.23 0.49 -17.96
CA MET A 146 8.16 0.36 -16.83
C MET A 146 8.63 1.72 -16.34
N LYS A 147 9.02 2.60 -17.27
CA LYS A 147 9.48 3.94 -16.96
C LYS A 147 8.42 4.73 -16.18
N GLN A 148 7.18 4.76 -16.67
CA GLN A 148 6.10 5.47 -15.98
C GLN A 148 5.82 4.88 -14.59
N SER A 149 5.73 3.56 -14.49
CA SER A 149 5.49 2.86 -13.22
C SER A 149 6.58 3.18 -12.20
N PHE A 150 7.83 3.08 -12.61
CA PHE A 150 8.98 3.28 -11.75
C PHE A 150 9.15 4.72 -11.27
N LEU A 151 8.86 5.69 -12.13
CA LEU A 151 8.84 7.10 -11.73
C LEU A 151 7.71 7.37 -10.73
N CYS A 152 6.51 6.83 -10.94
CA CYS A 152 5.41 6.97 -9.97
C CYS A 152 5.81 6.44 -8.58
N PHE A 153 6.45 5.27 -8.50
CA PHE A 153 6.90 4.72 -7.22
C PHE A 153 8.03 5.51 -6.58
N ASP A 154 8.99 6.01 -7.35
CA ASP A 154 10.08 6.82 -6.81
C ASP A 154 9.55 8.16 -6.27
N ILE A 155 8.59 8.79 -6.96
CA ILE A 155 7.93 10.02 -6.50
C ILE A 155 7.13 9.75 -5.23
N LEU A 156 6.35 8.66 -5.22
CA LEU A 156 5.60 8.24 -4.03
C LEU A 156 6.54 8.02 -2.85
N LYS A 157 7.63 7.28 -3.06
CA LYS A 157 8.64 7.03 -2.03
C LYS A 157 9.25 8.34 -1.52
N LEU A 158 9.66 9.24 -2.42
CA LEU A 158 10.23 10.54 -2.06
C LEU A 158 9.29 11.35 -1.16
N ILE A 159 8.00 11.43 -1.54
CA ILE A 159 6.99 12.15 -0.75
C ILE A 159 6.79 11.49 0.61
N PHE A 160 6.72 10.16 0.67
CA PHE A 160 6.57 9.49 1.96
C PHE A 160 7.79 9.62 2.86
N ASP A 161 8.99 9.52 2.30
CA ASP A 161 10.23 9.58 3.06
C ASP A 161 10.52 11.00 3.57
N GLU A 162 10.14 12.04 2.81
CA GLU A 162 10.47 13.44 3.15
C GLU A 162 9.30 14.26 3.70
N GLN A 163 8.08 14.04 3.21
CA GLN A 163 6.91 14.83 3.56
C GLN A 163 6.00 14.11 4.56
N LEU A 164 5.96 12.78 4.53
CA LEU A 164 5.08 11.94 5.37
C LEU A 164 5.88 10.94 6.23
N SER A 165 7.07 11.34 6.71
CA SER A 165 7.98 10.45 7.43
C SER A 165 7.36 9.83 8.70
N SER A 166 6.39 10.51 9.32
CA SER A 166 5.65 10.04 10.50
C SER A 166 4.53 9.06 10.16
N PHE A 167 4.27 8.77 8.89
CA PHE A 167 3.17 7.89 8.47
C PHE A 167 3.45 6.45 8.94
N SER A 168 2.76 6.03 10.00
CA SER A 168 2.73 4.65 10.46
C SER A 168 1.53 3.92 9.85
N PRO A 169 1.68 2.71 9.29
CA PRO A 169 0.55 1.92 8.78
C PRO A 169 -0.38 1.39 9.87
N GLU A 170 0.03 1.48 11.14
CA GLU A 170 -0.83 1.20 12.29
C GLU A 170 -1.93 2.27 12.47
N LEU A 171 -1.79 3.42 11.77
CA LEU A 171 -2.86 4.41 11.59
C LEU A 171 -3.97 3.76 10.77
N THR A 172 -4.98 3.31 11.53
CA THR A 172 -6.06 2.41 11.16
C THR A 172 -6.59 2.60 9.73
N LEU A 173 -6.94 1.48 9.11
CA LEU A 173 -7.78 1.35 7.92
C LEU A 173 -8.90 2.40 7.81
N ASN A 174 -9.46 2.80 8.96
CA ASN A 174 -10.49 3.83 9.09
C ASN A 174 -9.98 5.24 8.73
N GLN A 175 -8.77 5.63 9.14
CA GLN A 175 -8.17 6.92 8.77
C GLN A 175 -7.86 6.99 7.27
N ILE A 176 -7.44 5.88 6.65
CA ILE A 176 -7.26 5.81 5.18
C ILE A 176 -8.62 5.90 4.46
N LYS A 177 -9.67 5.28 5.00
CA LYS A 177 -11.03 5.42 4.46
C LYS A 177 -11.51 6.87 4.52
N GLU A 178 -11.23 7.59 5.60
CA GLU A 178 -11.59 9.01 5.72
C GLU A 178 -10.86 9.89 4.68
N PHE A 179 -9.68 9.47 4.22
CA PHE A 179 -8.95 10.16 3.14
C PHE A 179 -9.55 9.95 1.74
N THR A 180 -10.50 9.03 1.55
CA THR A 180 -11.11 8.69 0.25
C THR A 180 -11.52 9.92 -0.58
N PRO A 181 -12.14 10.98 -0.02
CA PRO A 181 -12.54 12.14 -0.82
C PRO A 181 -11.38 12.89 -1.47
N LEU A 182 -10.18 12.85 -0.87
CA LEU A 182 -8.98 13.56 -1.32
C LEU A 182 -8.02 12.66 -2.10
N LYS A 183 -8.24 11.34 -2.07
CA LYS A 183 -7.41 10.33 -2.74
C LYS A 183 -7.15 10.67 -4.20
N ILE A 184 -8.18 11.10 -4.92
CA ILE A 184 -8.09 11.36 -6.35
C ILE A 184 -7.10 12.47 -6.71
N ASP A 185 -7.00 13.51 -5.86
CA ASP A 185 -6.07 14.61 -6.08
C ASP A 185 -4.64 14.20 -5.74
N PHE A 186 -4.48 13.36 -4.71
CA PHE A 186 -3.20 12.74 -4.39
C PHE A 186 -2.70 11.91 -5.58
N GLN A 187 -3.53 11.01 -6.09
CA GLN A 187 -3.23 10.16 -7.25
C GLN A 187 -2.84 11.01 -8.47
N ASN A 188 -3.69 11.98 -8.83
CA ASN A 188 -3.47 12.83 -9.99
C ASN A 188 -2.18 13.64 -9.87
N GLY A 189 -1.84 14.14 -8.68
CA GLY A 189 -0.58 14.86 -8.49
C GLY A 189 0.66 13.99 -8.70
N ILE A 190 0.67 12.74 -8.21
CA ILE A 190 1.76 11.80 -8.46
C ILE A 190 1.90 11.50 -9.95
N PHE A 191 0.78 11.21 -10.63
CA PHE A 191 0.79 10.91 -12.07
C PHE A 191 1.18 12.13 -12.93
N ASN A 192 0.76 13.33 -12.55
CA ASN A 192 1.14 14.56 -13.24
C ASN A 192 2.65 14.81 -13.08
N LEU A 193 3.18 14.71 -11.85
CA LEU A 193 4.63 14.80 -11.62
C LEU A 193 5.40 13.77 -12.44
N SER A 194 4.96 12.52 -12.50
CA SER A 194 5.68 11.50 -13.28
C SER A 194 5.68 11.80 -14.78
N SER A 195 4.60 12.37 -15.32
CA SER A 195 4.50 12.79 -16.72
C SER A 195 5.34 14.02 -17.08
N GLU A 196 5.60 14.91 -16.13
CA GLU A 196 6.47 16.09 -16.33
C GLU A 196 7.95 15.70 -16.44
N LEU A 197 8.33 14.56 -15.87
CA LEU A 197 9.72 14.12 -15.80
C LEU A 197 10.12 13.32 -17.04
N SER A 198 11.20 13.74 -17.68
CA SER A 198 11.78 13.06 -18.84
C SER A 198 13.08 12.31 -18.48
N GLY A 199 13.44 11.34 -19.33
CA GLY A 199 14.84 10.86 -19.43
C GLY A 199 15.26 9.61 -18.66
N SER A 200 14.64 9.24 -17.54
CA SER A 200 15.18 8.16 -16.68
C SER A 200 14.14 7.20 -16.14
N TYR A 201 14.57 5.96 -15.86
CA TYR A 201 13.77 4.98 -15.14
C TYR A 201 13.74 5.24 -13.65
N ARG A 202 14.64 6.07 -13.10
CA ARG A 202 14.77 6.45 -11.69
C ARG A 202 14.80 7.96 -11.54
N LEU A 203 14.37 8.47 -10.39
CA LEU A 203 14.57 9.89 -10.08
C LEU A 203 16.06 10.23 -9.93
N SER A 204 16.57 11.12 -10.79
CA SER A 204 17.88 11.75 -10.62
C SER A 204 17.84 12.76 -9.46
N GLU A 205 19.00 13.15 -8.93
CA GLU A 205 19.04 14.18 -7.87
C GLU A 205 18.50 15.54 -8.34
N GLU A 206 18.68 15.88 -9.62
CA GLU A 206 18.07 17.08 -10.21
C GLU A 206 16.55 17.00 -10.20
N GLN A 207 15.97 15.85 -10.58
CA GLN A 207 14.53 15.63 -10.56
C GLN A 207 13.97 15.63 -9.13
N LYS A 208 14.67 15.01 -8.16
CA LYS A 208 14.30 15.08 -6.75
C LYS A 208 14.30 16.53 -6.25
N ASN A 209 15.34 17.29 -6.57
CA ASN A 209 15.44 18.71 -6.19
C ASN A 209 14.34 19.56 -6.85
N TYR A 210 13.98 19.29 -8.10
CA TYR A 210 12.83 19.91 -8.75
C TYR A 210 11.53 19.63 -8.00
N ILE A 211 11.23 18.35 -7.70
CA ILE A 211 10.03 17.95 -6.96
C ILE A 211 9.99 18.65 -5.59
N ARG A 212 11.10 18.63 -4.84
CA ARG A 212 11.20 19.30 -3.53
C ARG A 212 10.87 20.79 -3.62
N LYS A 213 11.47 21.49 -4.58
CA LYS A 213 11.22 22.93 -4.79
C LYS A 213 9.77 23.21 -5.17
N LYS A 214 9.19 22.39 -6.06
CA LYS A 214 7.80 22.51 -6.48
C LYS A 214 6.85 22.31 -5.31
N LEU A 215 7.00 21.21 -4.56
CA LEU A 215 6.18 20.93 -3.38
C LEU A 215 6.30 22.03 -2.31
N ALA A 216 7.51 22.51 -2.03
CA ALA A 216 7.73 23.58 -1.06
C ALA A 216 7.07 24.90 -1.49
N HIS A 217 7.13 25.23 -2.79
CA HIS A 217 6.47 26.41 -3.33
C HIS A 217 4.95 26.29 -3.26
N GLU A 218 4.39 25.17 -3.72
CA GLU A 218 2.95 24.89 -3.64
C GLU A 218 2.45 24.86 -2.19
N GLU A 219 3.26 24.37 -1.24
CA GLU A 219 2.93 24.37 0.19
C GLU A 219 2.86 25.79 0.75
N GLN A 220 3.79 26.66 0.36
CA GLN A 220 3.73 28.08 0.71
C GLN A 220 2.49 28.76 0.14
N GLU A 221 2.15 28.48 -1.12
CA GLU A 221 0.93 29.02 -1.73
C GLU A 221 -0.35 28.51 -1.07
N LEU A 222 -0.37 27.24 -0.67
CA LEU A 222 -1.45 26.66 0.12
C LEU A 222 -1.59 27.40 1.44
N LEU A 223 -0.51 27.52 2.21
CA LEU A 223 -0.54 28.21 3.51
C LEU A 223 -0.96 29.68 3.39
N GLU A 224 -0.56 30.38 2.32
CA GLU A 224 -1.01 31.73 2.03
C GLU A 224 -2.51 31.77 1.73
N PHE A 225 -3.03 30.82 0.95
CA PHE A 225 -4.45 30.71 0.65
C PHE A 225 -5.27 30.42 1.91
N LEU A 226 -4.75 29.56 2.79
CA LEU A 226 -5.37 29.17 4.05
C LEU A 226 -5.35 30.25 5.14
N LYS A 227 -4.74 31.42 4.90
CA LYS A 227 -4.79 32.51 5.87
C LYS A 227 -6.23 32.98 6.12
N PRO A 228 -6.61 33.29 7.38
CA PRO A 228 -7.96 33.74 7.72
C PRO A 228 -8.48 34.88 6.84
N GLU A 229 -7.63 35.86 6.53
CA GLU A 229 -7.99 37.03 5.74
C GLU A 229 -8.38 36.69 4.29
N ASN A 230 -7.85 35.58 3.77
CA ASN A 230 -8.16 35.08 2.43
C ASN A 230 -9.40 34.18 2.44
N LEU A 231 -9.57 33.34 3.46
CA LEU A 231 -10.72 32.44 3.59
C LEU A 231 -12.02 33.17 3.91
N ASN A 232 -11.97 34.25 4.70
CA ASN A 232 -13.14 35.07 5.04
C ASN A 232 -13.86 35.64 3.81
N LYS A 233 -13.20 35.68 2.63
CA LYS A 233 -13.79 36.16 1.37
C LYS A 233 -14.77 35.17 0.73
N PHE A 234 -14.75 33.90 1.16
CA PHE A 234 -15.47 32.80 0.50
C PHE A 234 -16.65 32.26 1.33
N ASP A 235 -16.99 32.92 2.46
CA ASP A 235 -18.13 32.59 3.33
C ASP A 235 -18.20 31.09 3.73
N ILE A 236 -17.03 30.46 3.86
CA ILE A 236 -16.87 29.10 4.39
C ILE A 236 -17.45 29.10 5.81
N SER A 237 -18.49 28.30 6.06
CA SER A 237 -19.52 28.60 7.06
C SER A 237 -19.00 28.80 8.51
N LYS A 238 -19.24 30.02 9.01
CA LYS A 238 -19.55 30.46 10.39
C LYS A 238 -19.18 29.55 11.59
N VAL A 239 -18.24 30.10 12.38
CA VAL A 239 -18.13 30.13 13.86
C VAL A 239 -17.11 29.21 14.55
N GLU A 240 -16.77 28.02 14.03
CA GLU A 240 -15.69 27.19 14.62
C GLU A 240 -14.38 27.24 13.82
N VAL A 241 -14.46 27.53 12.52
CA VAL A 241 -13.36 27.49 11.56
C VAL A 241 -12.24 28.50 11.84
N ALA A 242 -12.47 29.61 12.56
CA ALA A 242 -11.41 30.58 12.86
C ALA A 242 -10.34 30.03 13.84
N ALA A 243 -10.75 29.21 14.82
CA ALA A 243 -9.81 28.49 15.68
C ALA A 243 -9.10 27.36 14.92
N GLU A 244 -9.78 26.79 13.91
CA GLU A 244 -9.30 25.69 13.09
C GLU A 244 -8.33 26.12 11.98
N ILE A 245 -8.54 27.28 11.39
CA ILE A 245 -7.61 27.95 10.47
C ILE A 245 -6.32 28.31 11.23
N THR A 246 -6.46 28.77 12.47
CA THR A 246 -5.32 29.06 13.34
C THR A 246 -4.58 27.77 13.75
N SER A 247 -5.28 26.64 13.91
CA SER A 247 -4.69 25.31 14.17
C SER A 247 -4.18 24.57 12.92
N MET A 248 -4.48 25.04 11.71
CA MET A 248 -3.79 24.57 10.50
C MET A 248 -2.39 25.21 10.39
N ALA A 249 -2.25 26.47 10.80
CA ALA A 249 -0.95 27.13 10.91
C ALA A 249 -0.16 26.76 12.18
N MET A 250 -0.82 26.18 13.21
CA MET A 250 -0.22 25.76 14.48
C MET A 250 -0.31 24.22 14.67
N PRO A 251 0.41 23.60 15.62
CA PRO A 251 0.42 22.14 15.78
C PRO A 251 -0.75 21.63 16.64
N PHE A 252 -1.94 22.23 16.51
CA PHE A 252 -3.11 21.78 17.27
C PHE A 252 -3.86 20.70 16.46
N PRO A 253 -4.12 19.51 17.04
CA PRO A 253 -4.80 18.43 16.33
C PRO A 253 -6.29 18.79 16.15
N LEU A 254 -6.71 18.94 14.91
CA LEU A 254 -8.13 19.01 14.55
C LEU A 254 -8.74 17.60 14.51
N PRO A 255 -10.02 17.44 14.87
CA PRO A 255 -10.76 16.22 14.58
C PRO A 255 -10.68 15.90 13.07
N LEU A 256 -10.39 14.64 12.75
CA LEU A 256 -10.11 14.18 11.40
C LEU A 256 -11.22 14.52 10.40
N GLY A 257 -12.48 14.25 10.78
CA GLY A 257 -13.64 14.52 9.94
C GLY A 257 -13.80 16.00 9.59
N VAL A 258 -13.48 16.89 10.52
CA VAL A 258 -13.55 18.34 10.29
C VAL A 258 -12.48 18.79 9.29
N LEU A 259 -11.25 18.28 9.43
CA LEU A 259 -10.17 18.54 8.48
C LEU A 259 -10.52 18.08 7.06
N ILE A 260 -11.15 16.91 6.92
CA ILE A 260 -11.58 16.38 5.62
C ILE A 260 -12.70 17.24 5.04
N SER A 261 -13.74 17.57 5.81
CA SER A 261 -14.84 18.43 5.34
C SER A 261 -14.34 19.81 4.90
N PHE A 262 -13.46 20.42 5.67
CA PHE A 262 -12.85 21.70 5.33
C PHE A 262 -12.01 21.62 4.04
N ALA A 263 -11.22 20.55 3.88
CA ALA A 263 -10.47 20.33 2.65
C ALA A 263 -11.39 20.13 1.43
N GLN A 264 -12.56 19.49 1.61
CA GLN A 264 -13.57 19.36 0.55
C GLN A 264 -14.16 20.73 0.17
N GLU A 265 -14.51 21.56 1.15
CA GLU A 265 -15.05 22.91 0.90
C GLU A 265 -14.04 23.79 0.14
N ILE A 266 -12.75 23.75 0.52
CA ILE A 266 -11.70 24.50 -0.20
C ILE A 266 -11.58 24.05 -1.65
N ARG A 267 -11.71 22.74 -1.92
CA ARG A 267 -11.66 22.19 -3.28
C ARG A 267 -12.81 22.64 -4.16
N GLU A 268 -13.91 23.14 -3.59
CA GLU A 268 -15.02 23.69 -4.37
C GLU A 268 -14.76 25.15 -4.78
N ILE A 269 -13.78 25.82 -4.16
CA ILE A 269 -13.44 27.21 -4.47
C ILE A 269 -12.75 27.29 -5.84
N ARG A 270 -13.34 28.08 -6.75
CA ARG A 270 -12.85 28.22 -8.13
C ARG A 270 -11.44 28.81 -8.18
N GLU A 271 -11.15 29.82 -7.37
CA GLU A 271 -9.84 30.46 -7.25
C GLU A 271 -8.77 29.47 -6.78
N PHE A 272 -9.11 28.58 -5.85
CA PHE A 272 -8.21 27.54 -5.36
C PHE A 272 -7.88 26.53 -6.47
N ASN A 273 -8.91 26.02 -7.15
CA ASN A 273 -8.73 25.11 -8.28
C ASN A 273 -7.88 25.70 -9.40
N LYS A 274 -8.04 27.00 -9.70
CA LYS A 274 -7.22 27.69 -10.72
C LYS A 274 -5.73 27.72 -10.37
N LYS A 275 -5.37 27.67 -9.08
CA LYS A 275 -3.97 27.59 -8.63
C LYS A 275 -3.40 26.17 -8.66
N GLY A 276 -4.23 25.14 -8.87
CA GLY A 276 -3.76 23.75 -8.94
C GLY A 276 -3.31 23.15 -7.60
N LEU A 277 -3.76 23.70 -6.46
CA LEU A 277 -3.27 23.35 -5.12
C LEU A 277 -3.93 22.08 -4.52
N ASN A 278 -4.79 21.39 -5.27
CA ASN A 278 -5.51 20.19 -4.78
C ASN A 278 -4.55 19.07 -4.36
N PHE A 279 -3.46 18.88 -5.10
CA PHE A 279 -2.46 17.87 -4.77
C PHE A 279 -1.77 18.19 -3.44
N ILE A 280 -1.27 19.41 -3.28
CA ILE A 280 -0.55 19.78 -2.06
C ILE A 280 -1.48 19.81 -0.83
N LEU A 281 -2.76 20.17 -1.01
CA LEU A 281 -3.78 20.05 0.04
C LEU A 281 -3.95 18.58 0.47
N SER A 282 -3.98 17.64 -0.47
CA SER A 282 -4.06 16.21 -0.16
C SER A 282 -2.85 15.71 0.65
N ILE A 283 -1.63 16.16 0.30
CA ILE A 283 -0.40 15.87 1.05
C ILE A 283 -0.49 16.48 2.46
N TYR A 284 -0.93 17.73 2.55
CA TYR A 284 -1.07 18.43 3.83
C TYR A 284 -2.05 17.70 4.77
N VAL A 285 -3.19 17.25 4.26
CA VAL A 285 -4.14 16.45 5.05
C VAL A 285 -3.50 15.12 5.46
N LEU A 286 -2.85 14.39 4.56
CA LEU A 286 -2.12 13.15 4.90
C LEU A 286 -1.05 13.38 5.98
N LYS A 287 -0.33 14.51 5.95
CA LYS A 287 0.63 14.89 7.00
C LYS A 287 -0.06 15.02 8.35
N LYS A 288 -1.25 15.63 8.40
CA LYS A 288 -2.01 15.77 9.64
C LYS A 288 -2.60 14.44 10.10
N LEU A 289 -3.07 13.58 9.18
CA LEU A 289 -3.49 12.21 9.49
C LEU A 289 -2.34 11.41 10.12
N ALA A 290 -1.15 11.50 9.54
CA ALA A 290 0.06 10.82 9.99
C ALA A 290 0.52 11.25 11.40
N ASN A 291 0.27 12.50 11.78
CA ASN A 291 0.67 13.07 13.06
C ASN A 291 -0.48 13.15 14.08
N ALA A 292 -1.70 12.76 13.69
CA ALA A 292 -2.82 12.68 14.63
C ALA A 292 -2.47 11.61 15.68
N PRO A 293 -2.67 11.88 16.98
CA PRO A 293 -2.51 10.84 17.99
C PRO A 293 -3.40 9.68 17.58
N ALA A 294 -2.80 8.53 17.31
CA ALA A 294 -3.54 7.33 16.98
C ALA A 294 -4.59 7.15 18.08
N ILE A 295 -5.87 7.20 17.72
CA ILE A 295 -6.88 6.57 18.56
C ILE A 295 -6.50 5.10 18.47
N LEU A 296 -5.67 4.65 19.40
CA LEU A 296 -5.32 3.25 19.57
C LEU A 296 -6.63 2.54 19.92
N GLU A 297 -7.42 2.19 18.91
CA GLU A 297 -8.18 0.96 18.99
C GLU A 297 -7.15 -0.16 18.97
N VAL A 298 -6.59 -0.45 20.15
CA VAL A 298 -5.86 -1.68 20.38
C VAL A 298 -6.78 -2.78 19.87
N PRO A 299 -6.38 -3.58 18.85
CA PRO A 299 -7.15 -4.75 18.49
C PRO A 299 -7.29 -5.57 19.77
N LYS A 300 -8.51 -5.68 20.30
CA LYS A 300 -8.75 -6.42 21.54
C LYS A 300 -8.48 -7.88 21.22
N CYS A 301 -7.24 -8.31 21.41
CA CYS A 301 -6.88 -9.69 21.22
C CYS A 301 -7.80 -10.53 22.10
N LYS A 302 -8.61 -11.40 21.48
CA LYS A 302 -9.62 -12.19 22.20
C LYS A 302 -8.99 -13.03 23.31
N ILE A 303 -7.76 -13.50 23.11
CA ILE A 303 -7.00 -14.26 24.12
C ILE A 303 -6.50 -13.36 25.24
N CYS A 304 -6.06 -12.13 24.95
CA CYS A 304 -5.72 -11.15 25.99
C CYS A 304 -6.92 -10.82 26.87
N SER A 305 -8.13 -10.72 26.29
CA SER A 305 -9.36 -10.40 27.04
C SER A 305 -9.92 -11.55 27.85
N LEU A 306 -9.50 -12.80 27.61
CA LEU A 306 -9.96 -13.96 28.36
C LEU A 306 -8.99 -14.30 29.48
N SER A 307 -9.51 -14.60 30.66
CA SER A 307 -8.77 -15.23 31.74
C SER A 307 -8.57 -16.72 31.47
N ARG A 308 -7.57 -17.31 32.14
CA ARG A 308 -7.33 -18.75 32.05
C ARG A 308 -8.54 -19.56 32.52
N GLY A 309 -9.20 -19.11 33.60
CA GLY A 309 -10.39 -19.76 34.13
C GLY A 309 -11.57 -19.72 33.15
N GLU A 310 -11.74 -18.62 32.41
CA GLU A 310 -12.73 -18.55 31.32
C GLU A 310 -12.43 -19.59 30.24
N ILE A 311 -11.19 -19.68 29.76
CA ILE A 311 -10.83 -20.68 28.74
C ILE A 311 -11.08 -22.11 29.26
N GLU A 312 -10.77 -22.39 30.54
CA GLU A 312 -10.95 -23.71 31.15
C GLU A 312 -12.43 -24.14 31.26
N VAL A 313 -13.39 -23.22 31.24
CA VAL A 313 -14.83 -23.55 31.27
C VAL A 313 -15.52 -23.47 29.91
N MET A 314 -14.82 -22.99 28.87
CA MET A 314 -15.36 -22.94 27.51
C MET A 314 -15.50 -24.34 26.90
N SER A 315 -16.50 -24.49 26.03
CA SER A 315 -16.63 -25.66 25.18
C SER A 315 -15.57 -25.68 24.08
N ASP A 316 -15.28 -26.87 23.53
CA ASP A 316 -14.31 -27.00 22.44
C ASP A 316 -14.74 -26.23 21.18
N GLU A 317 -16.04 -26.20 20.88
CA GLU A 317 -16.59 -25.42 19.75
C GLU A 317 -16.39 -23.91 19.92
N GLU A 318 -16.49 -23.38 21.15
CA GLU A 318 -16.20 -21.97 21.42
C GLU A 318 -14.71 -21.67 21.33
N CYS A 319 -13.86 -22.60 21.80
CA CYS A 319 -12.42 -22.49 21.67
C CYS A 319 -11.98 -22.48 20.21
N ASP A 320 -12.55 -23.37 19.39
CA ASP A 320 -12.28 -23.43 17.96
C ASP A 320 -12.75 -22.18 17.23
N LYS A 321 -13.93 -21.63 17.58
CA LYS A 321 -14.38 -20.33 17.04
C LYS A 321 -13.41 -19.20 17.36
N ILE A 322 -12.81 -19.17 18.55
CA ILE A 322 -11.79 -18.17 18.89
C ILE A 322 -10.53 -18.40 18.09
N ILE A 323 -10.04 -19.65 18.00
CA ILE A 323 -8.86 -20.01 17.21
C ILE A 323 -9.01 -19.60 15.75
N LEU A 324 -10.17 -19.86 15.17
CA LEU A 324 -10.52 -19.58 13.78
C LEU A 324 -10.90 -18.12 13.51
N SER A 325 -11.17 -17.32 14.56
CA SER A 325 -11.49 -15.90 14.39
C SER A 325 -10.28 -15.05 14.01
N HIS A 326 -9.06 -15.53 14.28
CA HIS A 326 -7.79 -14.85 13.98
C HIS A 326 -7.64 -13.42 14.54
N GLU A 327 -8.48 -13.02 15.50
CA GLU A 327 -8.40 -11.74 16.22
C GLU A 327 -7.35 -11.79 17.35
N PHE A 328 -6.09 -12.01 16.97
CA PHE A 328 -4.95 -12.12 17.89
C PHE A 328 -4.00 -10.94 17.75
N CYS A 329 -3.35 -10.55 18.84
CA CYS A 329 -2.20 -9.67 18.76
C CYS A 329 -0.98 -10.44 18.24
N GLU A 330 0.02 -9.73 17.73
CA GLU A 330 1.30 -10.27 17.21
C GLU A 330 1.88 -11.39 18.09
N ARG A 331 1.92 -11.16 19.40
CA ARG A 331 2.44 -12.14 20.38
C ARG A 331 1.69 -13.45 20.36
N HIS A 332 0.36 -13.40 20.32
CA HIS A 332 -0.48 -14.59 20.29
C HIS A 332 -0.43 -15.26 18.92
N ILE A 333 -0.21 -14.54 17.82
CA ILE A 333 0.03 -15.16 16.49
C ILE A 333 1.34 -15.96 16.51
N ILE A 334 2.42 -15.39 17.03
CA ILE A 334 3.71 -16.09 17.17
C ILE A 334 3.57 -17.31 18.09
N ALA A 335 2.88 -17.16 19.22
CA ALA A 335 2.61 -18.26 20.14
C ALA A 335 1.80 -19.37 19.46
N TYR A 336 0.74 -19.02 18.73
CA TYR A 336 -0.04 -19.97 17.93
C TYR A 336 0.88 -20.77 16.99
N LEU A 337 1.64 -20.10 16.10
CA LEU A 337 2.48 -20.78 15.12
C LEU A 337 3.55 -21.67 15.76
N ASN A 338 4.20 -21.19 16.82
CA ASN A 338 5.23 -21.96 17.52
C ASN A 338 4.67 -23.15 18.28
N ILE A 339 3.57 -22.97 19.03
CA ILE A 339 2.96 -24.06 19.80
C ILE A 339 2.44 -25.14 18.85
N ARG A 340 1.84 -24.72 17.74
CA ARG A 340 1.37 -25.60 16.66
C ARG A 340 2.49 -26.42 16.04
N LYS A 341 3.60 -25.76 15.70
CA LYS A 341 4.76 -26.40 15.08
C LYS A 341 5.48 -27.35 16.02
N ILE A 342 5.62 -26.98 17.30
CA ILE A 342 6.45 -27.71 18.28
C ILE A 342 5.64 -28.80 18.99
N TYR A 343 4.41 -28.50 19.41
CA TYR A 343 3.62 -29.37 20.28
C TYR A 343 2.39 -29.96 19.59
N GLY A 344 2.04 -29.51 18.38
CA GLY A 344 0.90 -30.03 17.63
C GLY A 344 -0.46 -29.82 18.32
N LEU A 345 -0.58 -28.85 19.23
CA LEU A 345 -1.81 -28.63 20.01
C LEU A 345 -2.95 -28.02 19.18
N TRP A 346 -4.19 -28.32 19.56
CA TRP A 346 -5.42 -27.81 18.94
C TRP A 346 -6.44 -27.40 20.01
N GLY A 347 -7.50 -26.70 19.60
CA GLY A 347 -8.64 -26.38 20.46
C GLY A 347 -8.26 -25.72 21.79
N LYS A 348 -8.90 -26.17 22.87
CA LYS A 348 -8.75 -25.62 24.20
C LYS A 348 -7.30 -25.63 24.73
N ASP A 349 -6.56 -26.71 24.50
CA ASP A 349 -5.17 -26.86 24.95
C ASP A 349 -4.24 -25.83 24.31
N LEU A 350 -4.48 -25.53 23.04
CA LEU A 350 -3.76 -24.49 22.31
C LEU A 350 -4.02 -23.11 22.91
N LEU A 351 -5.28 -22.76 23.19
CA LEU A 351 -5.63 -21.47 23.80
C LEU A 351 -5.03 -21.30 25.20
N LEU A 352 -5.05 -22.35 26.01
CA LEU A 352 -4.44 -22.32 27.35
C LEU A 352 -2.93 -22.13 27.30
N MET A 353 -2.26 -22.81 26.36
CA MET A 353 -0.81 -22.68 26.18
C MET A 353 -0.42 -21.29 25.65
N MET A 354 -1.21 -20.75 24.71
CA MET A 354 -1.06 -19.38 24.23
C MET A 354 -1.23 -18.36 25.36
N LYS A 355 -2.25 -18.54 26.21
CA LYS A 355 -2.48 -17.67 27.38
C LYS A 355 -1.38 -17.77 28.43
N LYS A 356 -0.80 -18.96 28.62
CA LYS A 356 0.32 -19.19 29.54
C LYS A 356 1.59 -18.50 29.07
N MET A 357 1.86 -18.46 27.77
CA MET A 357 3.02 -17.76 27.21
C MET A 357 2.96 -16.23 27.40
N ASP A 358 1.75 -15.66 27.52
CA ASP A 358 1.53 -14.25 27.86
C ASP A 358 1.97 -13.92 29.30
N GLN A 359 1.92 -14.90 30.22
CA GLN A 359 2.19 -14.73 31.65
C GLN A 359 3.66 -14.98 32.05
N LEU A 360 4.51 -15.44 31.14
CA LEU A 360 5.92 -15.80 31.42
C LEU A 360 6.88 -14.60 31.28
N ARG A 361 6.43 -13.38 31.56
CA ARG A 361 7.25 -12.17 31.66
C ARG A 361 6.95 -11.39 32.92
#